data_AF-S6SG59-F1
#
_entry.id   AF-S6SG59-F1
#
_cell.length_a   1.000
_cell.length_b   1.000
_cell.length_c   1.000
_cell.angle_alpha   90.00
_cell.angle_beta   90.00
_cell.angle_gamma   90.00
#
_symmetry.space_group_name_H-M   'P 1'
#
loop_
_entity.id
_entity.type
_entity.pdbx_description
1 polymer ?
#
loop_
_entity_poly.entity_id
_entity_poly.type
_entity_poly.pdbx_seq_one_letter_code
_entity_poly.pdbx_strand_id
1 'polypeptide(L)' 'KVYKRFNAWSASGKWVKVLMTDPDMEWVFIDGSYAKAHQHSAGAASTQDQAIGKSRAGNTSKIHLAVDACGLPI' A
#
# COMPACT_ATOMS: atom_id res chain seq x y z
N LYS A 1 -14.91 -9.09 -4.22
CA LYS A 1 -15.67 -8.99 -2.94
C LYS A 1 -15.03 -7.99 -1.95
N VAL A 2 -13.71 -8.02 -1.75
CA VAL A 2 -12.99 -7.09 -0.84
C VAL A 2 -13.15 -5.62 -1.23
N TYR A 3 -12.90 -5.25 -2.50
CA TYR A 3 -13.02 -3.86 -2.97
C TYR A 3 -14.41 -3.24 -2.74
N LYS A 4 -15.48 -3.98 -3.04
CA LYS A 4 -16.86 -3.50 -2.79
C LYS A 4 -17.13 -3.27 -1.29
N ARG A 5 -16.63 -4.16 -0.42
CA ARG A 5 -16.74 -4.02 1.04
C ARG A 5 -15.96 -2.80 1.53
N PHE A 6 -14.73 -2.63 1.05
CA PHE A 6 -13.87 -1.51 1.36
C PHE A 6 -14.55 -0.17 1.01
N ASN A 7 -15.09 -0.04 -0.21
CA ASN A 7 -15.79 1.17 -0.62
C ASN A 7 -17.06 1.42 0.19
N ALA A 8 -17.86 0.39 0.49
CA ALA A 8 -19.05 0.54 1.32
C ALA A 8 -18.71 0.98 2.75
N TRP A 9 -17.60 0.50 3.31
CA TRP A 9 -17.13 0.90 4.63
C TRP A 9 -16.56 2.32 4.64
N SER A 10 -15.89 2.71 3.55
CA SER A 10 -15.44 4.09 3.34
C SER A 10 -16.63 5.06 3.27
N ALA A 11 -17.62 4.77 2.43
CA ALA A 11 -18.82 5.60 2.30
C ALA A 11 -19.65 5.68 3.58
N SER A 12 -19.63 4.64 4.43
CA SER A 12 -20.33 4.64 5.72
C SER A 12 -19.50 5.20 6.89
N GLY A 13 -18.29 5.73 6.63
CA GLY A 13 -17.42 6.31 7.65
C GLY A 13 -16.90 5.30 8.68
N LYS A 14 -17.00 3.99 8.42
CA LYS A 14 -16.59 2.94 9.36
C LYS A 14 -15.09 2.94 9.60
N TRP A 15 -14.30 3.30 8.59
CA TRP A 15 -12.84 3.36 8.72
C TRP A 15 -12.41 4.32 9.83
N VAL A 16 -13.02 5.51 9.91
CA VAL A 16 -12.75 6.50 10.95
C VAL A 16 -12.98 5.88 12.34
N LYS A 17 -14.11 5.21 12.54
CA LYS A 17 -14.47 4.63 13.85
C LYS A 17 -13.55 3.51 14.33
N VAL A 18 -12.98 2.73 13.40
CA VAL A 18 -12.18 1.55 13.75
C VAL A 18 -10.68 1.85 13.74
N LEU A 19 -10.24 2.87 12.99
CA LEU A 19 -8.83 3.19 12.81
C LEU A 19 -8.37 4.47 13.53
N MET A 20 -9.29 5.38 13.90
CA MET A 20 -8.93 6.62 14.59
C MET A 20 -9.27 6.52 16.08
N THR A 21 -8.29 6.07 16.86
CA THR A 21 -8.31 6.19 18.33
C THR A 21 -7.16 7.12 18.69
N ASP A 22 -7.48 8.35 19.10
CA ASP A 22 -6.49 9.42 19.37
C ASP A 22 -5.57 9.71 18.16
N PRO A 23 -6.12 10.23 17.04
CA PRO A 23 -5.31 10.47 15.85
C PRO A 23 -4.34 11.61 16.11
N ASP A 24 -3.05 11.32 15.93
CA ASP A 24 -2.07 12.38 15.75
C ASP A 24 -2.46 13.20 14.51
N MET A 25 -2.60 14.52 14.69
CA MET A 25 -3.01 15.42 13.62
C MET A 25 -1.82 15.97 12.82
N GLU A 26 -0.61 15.46 13.05
CA GLU A 26 0.49 15.68 12.12
C GLU A 26 0.13 15.14 10.72
N TRP A 27 0.46 15.93 9.71
CA TRP A 27 0.17 15.57 8.33
C TRP A 27 1.13 14.45 7.89
N VAL A 28 0.58 13.27 7.70
CA VAL A 28 1.29 12.15 7.09
C VAL A 28 0.81 11.97 5.66
N PHE A 29 1.73 12.10 4.71
CA PHE A 29 1.48 11.81 3.30
C PHE A 29 1.99 10.41 2.98
N ILE A 30 1.15 9.58 2.37
CA ILE A 30 1.52 8.23 1.94
C ILE A 30 1.38 8.16 0.42
N ASP A 31 2.44 7.75 -0.25
CA ASP A 31 2.41 7.41 -1.67
C ASP A 31 2.99 6.01 -1.93
N GLY A 32 2.60 5.43 -3.07
CA GLY A 32 3.04 4.13 -3.52
C GLY A 32 3.45 4.15 -4.98
N SER A 33 4.71 3.86 -5.25
CA SER A 33 5.24 3.71 -6.60
C SER A 33 5.35 2.24 -7.01
N TYR A 34 5.12 1.93 -8.28
CA TYR A 34 5.27 0.58 -8.82
C TYR A 34 6.52 0.50 -9.70
N ALA A 35 7.41 -0.43 -9.39
CA ALA A 35 8.54 -0.81 -10.24
C ALA A 35 8.21 -2.12 -10.96
N LYS A 36 8.37 -2.15 -12.28
CA LYS A 36 8.12 -3.37 -13.07
C LYS A 36 9.25 -4.37 -12.86
N ALA A 37 8.89 -5.60 -12.50
CA ALA A 37 9.86 -6.69 -12.46
C ALA A 37 10.27 -7.06 -13.90
N HIS A 38 11.47 -7.60 -14.06
CA HIS A 38 11.90 -8.12 -15.36
C HIS A 38 10.89 -9.18 -15.85
N GLN A 39 10.65 -9.26 -17.15
CA GLN A 39 9.55 -10.08 -17.72
C GLN A 39 9.63 -11.57 -17.37
N HIS A 40 10.84 -12.07 -17.08
CA HIS A 40 11.07 -13.46 -16.65
C HIS A 40 11.30 -13.60 -15.14
N SER A 41 11.11 -12.53 -14.35
CA SER A 41 11.18 -12.62 -12.89
C SER A 41 9.96 -13.35 -12.35
N ALA A 42 10.19 -14.58 -11.89
CA ALA A 42 9.19 -15.43 -11.23
C ALA A 42 9.42 -15.57 -9.71
N GLY A 43 10.45 -14.91 -9.17
CA GLY A 43 10.93 -15.14 -7.80
C GLY A 43 11.85 -16.37 -7.70
N ALA A 44 12.60 -16.46 -6.60
CA ALA A 44 13.44 -17.62 -6.31
C ALA A 44 12.61 -18.78 -5.75
N ALA A 45 13.05 -20.02 -5.96
CA ALA A 45 12.46 -21.21 -5.33
C ALA A 45 12.83 -21.28 -3.84
N SER A 46 12.30 -20.33 -3.07
CA SER A 46 12.56 -20.15 -1.64
C SER A 46 11.28 -19.76 -0.91
N THR A 47 11.27 -19.90 0.40
CA THR A 47 10.20 -19.39 1.26
C THR A 47 10.34 -17.90 1.59
N GLN A 48 11.43 -17.26 1.16
CA GLN A 48 11.68 -15.85 1.41
C GLN A 48 10.85 -14.98 0.47
N ASP A 49 10.23 -13.93 1.01
CA ASP A 49 9.51 -12.95 0.21
C ASP A 49 10.50 -12.15 -0.66
N GLN A 50 10.26 -12.17 -1.97
CA GLN A 50 11.07 -11.45 -2.96
C GLN A 50 10.44 -10.11 -3.35
N ALA A 51 9.34 -9.71 -2.69
CA ALA A 51 8.60 -8.48 -2.94
C ALA A 51 8.11 -8.35 -4.40
N ILE A 52 7.77 -9.46 -5.07
CA ILE A 52 7.21 -9.48 -6.42
C ILE A 52 5.72 -9.88 -6.35
N GLY A 53 4.85 -8.94 -6.69
CA GLY A 53 3.40 -9.13 -6.74
C GLY A 53 2.84 -9.07 -8.16
N LYS A 54 1.66 -9.68 -8.37
CA LYS A 54 0.91 -9.55 -9.63
C LYS A 54 0.11 -8.25 -9.65
N SER A 55 0.24 -7.48 -10.73
CA SER A 55 -0.54 -6.28 -11.02
C SER A 55 -1.19 -6.35 -12.42
N ARG A 56 -1.95 -5.31 -12.81
CA ARG A 56 -2.49 -5.21 -14.17
C ARG A 56 -1.40 -5.10 -15.24
N ALA A 57 -0.22 -4.59 -14.91
CA ALA A 57 0.90 -4.40 -15.83
C ALA A 57 1.89 -5.58 -15.87
N GLY A 58 1.55 -6.70 -15.22
CA GLY A 58 2.42 -7.85 -15.01
C GLY A 58 3.01 -7.90 -13.59
N ASN A 59 4.15 -8.56 -13.44
CA ASN A 59 4.85 -8.68 -12.17
C ASN A 59 5.52 -7.34 -11.80
N THR A 60 5.29 -6.88 -10.57
CA THR A 60 5.77 -5.58 -10.08
C THR A 60 6.12 -5.66 -8.61
N SER A 61 7.05 -4.81 -8.18
CA SER A 61 7.24 -4.47 -6.77
C SER A 61 6.57 -3.13 -6.48
N LYS A 62 5.91 -3.01 -5.33
CA LYS A 62 5.38 -1.73 -4.86
C LYS A 62 6.27 -1.21 -3.74
N ILE A 63 6.72 0.03 -3.89
CA ILE A 63 7.47 0.75 -2.87
C ILE A 63 6.52 1.76 -2.24
N HIS A 64 6.36 1.69 -0.93
CA HIS A 64 5.58 2.64 -0.16
C HIS A 64 6.51 3.63 0.53
N LEU A 65 6.14 4.90 0.55
CA LEU A 65 6.84 5.92 1.32
C LEU A 65 5.80 6.72 2.11
N ALA A 66 6.11 6.97 3.38
CA ALA A 66 5.41 7.93 4.21
C ALA A 66 6.35 9.11 4.49
N VAL A 67 5.81 10.33 4.46
CA VAL A 67 6.54 11.54 4.81
C VAL A 67 5.70 12.44 5.73
N ASP A 68 6.39 13.23 6.55
CA ASP A 68 5.79 14.28 7.35
C ASP A 68 5.37 15.50 6.51
N ALA A 69 4.84 16.53 7.19
CA ALA A 69 4.42 17.79 6.60
C ALA A 69 5.55 18.54 5.86
N CYS A 70 6.80 18.30 6.24
CA CYS A 70 8.00 18.92 5.67
C CYS A 70 8.60 18.08 4.53
N GLY A 71 8.03 16.91 4.23
CA GLY A 71 8.55 15.98 3.23
C GLY A 71 9.71 15.10 3.72
N LEU A 72 9.94 15.03 5.04
CA LEU A 72 10.93 14.14 5.63
C LEU A 72 10.34 12.73 5.76
N PRO A 73 11.10 11.67 5.41
CA PRO A 73 10.65 10.30 5.62
C PRO A 73 10.38 10.00 7.10
N ILE A 74 9.29 9.29 7.36
CA ILE A 74 8.92 8.76 8.68
C ILE A 74 8.87 7.24 8.69
#